data_AF-A0A5Q4Z8V7-F1
#
_entry.id   AF-A0A5Q4Z8V7-F1
#
_cell.length_a   1.000
_cell.length_b   1.000
_cell.length_c   1.000
_cell.angle_alpha   90.00
_cell.angle_beta   90.00
_cell.angle_gamma   90.00
#
_symmetry.space_group_name_H-M   'P 1'
#
loop_
_entity.id
_entity.type
_entity.pdbx_description
1 polymer ?
#
loop_
_entity_poly.entity_id
_entity_poly.type
_entity_poly.pdbx_seq_one_letter_code
_entity_poly.pdbx_strand_id
1 'polypeptide(L)' 'MGLKPITTPVRSPQSNGMAESFVKTMKRDYVSWMPKPDARTALHNLAIAFDHYNESHPHSALKYCSPREFRQRADSPT' A
#
# COMPACT_ATOMS: atom_id res chain seq x y z
N MET A 1 13.24 -19.61 -2.97
CA MET A 1 12.66 -18.29 -3.33
C MET A 1 13.30 -17.65 -4.57
N GLY A 2 14.59 -17.87 -4.90
CA GLY A 2 15.14 -17.49 -6.22
C GLY A 2 15.17 -15.98 -6.55
N LEU A 3 14.91 -15.11 -5.57
CA LEU A 3 14.86 -13.67 -5.76
C LEU A 3 16.27 -13.07 -5.80
N LYS A 4 16.53 -12.20 -6.77
CA LYS A 4 17.77 -11.41 -6.86
C LYS A 4 17.59 -10.09 -6.13
N PRO A 5 18.43 -9.75 -5.13
CA PRO A 5 18.40 -8.44 -4.50
C PRO A 5 18.70 -7.34 -5.52
N ILE A 6 17.85 -6.32 -5.57
CA ILE A 6 18.09 -5.10 -6.35
C ILE A 6 18.11 -3.94 -5.35
N THR A 7 19.25 -3.26 -5.27
CA THR A 7 19.43 -2.10 -4.40
C THR A 7 19.32 -0.84 -5.24
N THR A 8 18.57 0.14 -4.76
CA THR A 8 18.56 1.48 -5.36
C THR A 8 19.90 2.19 -5.11
N PRO A 9 20.48 2.87 -6.11
CA PRO A 9 21.67 3.67 -5.91
C PRO A 9 21.45 4.75 -4.84
N VAL A 10 22.49 5.02 -4.06
CA VAL A 10 22.48 6.11 -3.08
C VAL A 10 22.21 7.42 -3.83
N ARG A 11 21.17 8.16 -3.42
CA ARG A 11 20.67 9.42 -4.04
C ARG A 11 19.91 9.26 -5.37
N SER A 12 19.14 8.19 -5.54
CA SER A 12 18.11 8.10 -6.60
C SER A 12 16.69 8.30 -6.04
N PRO A 13 16.27 9.56 -5.78
CA PRO A 13 15.00 9.84 -5.12
C PRO A 13 13.78 9.35 -5.92
N GLN A 14 13.87 9.27 -7.26
CA GLN A 14 12.74 8.73 -8.04
C GLN A 14 12.60 7.21 -7.93
N SER A 15 13.68 6.46 -7.69
CA SER A 15 13.65 4.99 -7.72
C SER A 15 12.80 4.35 -6.61
N ASN A 16 12.53 5.09 -5.53
CA ASN A 16 11.74 4.62 -4.39
C ASN A 16 10.36 5.31 -4.29
N GLY A 17 10.00 6.17 -5.26
CA GLY A 17 8.82 7.02 -5.19
C GLY A 17 7.50 6.26 -5.00
N MET A 18 7.38 5.06 -5.58
CA MET A 18 6.20 4.20 -5.38
C MET A 18 6.06 3.72 -3.94
N ALA A 19 7.15 3.25 -3.34
CA ALA A 19 7.14 2.79 -1.95
C ALA A 19 6.95 3.97 -0.97
N GLU A 20 7.56 5.11 -1.27
CA GLU A 20 7.39 6.34 -0.47
C GLU A 20 5.95 6.84 -0.50
N SER A 21 5.31 6.86 -1.68
CA SER A 21 3.91 7.21 -1.84
C SER A 21 3.00 6.28 -1.04
N PHE A 22 3.25 4.97 -1.12
CA PHE A 22 2.52 3.98 -0.32
C PHE A 22 2.62 4.25 1.18
N VAL A 23 3.84 4.41 1.70
CA VAL A 23 4.07 4.68 3.13
C VAL A 23 3.43 6.00 3.55
N LYS A 24 3.49 7.03 2.69
CA LYS A 24 2.85 8.33 2.94
C LYS A 24 1.34 8.20 3.09
N THR A 25 0.68 7.49 2.17
CA THR A 25 -0.77 7.22 2.25
C THR A 25 -1.13 6.43 3.50
N MET A 26 -0.42 5.33 3.79
CA MET A 26 -0.65 4.52 4.99
C MET A 26 -0.55 5.36 6.27
N LYS A 27 0.50 6.19 6.39
CA LYS A 27 0.70 7.04 7.56
C LYS A 27 -0.38 8.12 7.69
N ARG A 28 -0.66 8.85 6.61
CA ARG A 28 -1.57 10.01 6.59
C ARG A 28 -3.04 9.60 6.76
N ASP A 29 -3.48 8.57 6.04
CA ASP A 29 -4.92 8.28 5.90
C ASP A 29 -5.39 7.18 6.84
N TYR A 30 -4.49 6.33 7.34
CA TYR A 30 -4.85 5.23 8.22
C TYR A 30 -4.22 5.39 9.60
N VAL A 31 -2.89 5.44 9.68
CA VAL A 31 -2.18 5.41 10.98
C VAL A 31 -2.46 6.66 11.83
N SER A 32 -2.68 7.80 11.18
CA SER A 32 -2.98 9.06 11.88
C SER A 32 -4.34 9.03 12.58
N TRP A 33 -5.28 8.21 12.10
CA TRP A 33 -6.66 8.15 12.57
C TRP A 33 -6.99 6.88 13.37
N MET A 34 -6.17 5.83 13.27
CA MET A 34 -6.40 4.59 14.00
C MET A 34 -6.08 4.73 15.50
N PRO A 35 -6.89 4.14 16.39
CA PRO A 35 -6.51 3.91 17.78
C PRO A 35 -5.29 2.99 17.86
N LYS A 36 -4.38 3.28 18.78
CA LYS A 36 -3.14 2.53 18.99
C LYS A 36 -2.69 2.61 20.46
N PRO A 37 -3.52 2.14 21.40
CA PRO A 37 -3.23 2.19 22.85
C PRO A 37 -2.07 1.28 23.25
N ASP A 38 -1.84 0.20 22.50
CA ASP A 38 -0.77 -0.77 22.73
C ASP A 38 -0.32 -1.41 21.40
N ALA A 39 0.80 -2.13 21.42
CA ALA A 39 1.40 -2.73 20.24
C ALA A 39 0.50 -3.78 19.57
N ARG A 40 -0.21 -4.61 20.33
CA ARG A 40 -1.09 -5.65 19.78
C ARG A 40 -2.28 -5.00 19.06
N THR A 41 -2.89 -4.00 19.67
CA THR A 41 -4.00 -3.25 19.05
C THR A 41 -3.51 -2.50 17.81
N ALA A 42 -2.32 -1.90 17.86
CA ALA A 42 -1.73 -1.23 16.71
C ALA A 42 -1.48 -2.20 15.53
N LEU A 43 -0.94 -3.40 15.79
CA LEU A 43 -0.73 -4.40 14.75
C LEU A 43 -2.05 -4.89 14.14
N HIS A 44 -3.07 -5.13 14.97
CA HIS A 44 -4.40 -5.51 14.50
C HIS A 44 -5.03 -4.44 13.60
N ASN A 45 -4.98 -3.18 14.04
CA ASN A 45 -5.54 -2.07 13.28
C ASN A 45 -4.75 -1.79 11.98
N LEU A 46 -3.44 -2.08 11.98
CA LEU A 46 -2.63 -2.01 10.77
C LEU A 46 -3.03 -3.09 9.75
N ALA A 47 -3.36 -4.31 10.20
CA ALA A 47 -3.88 -5.35 9.32
C ALA A 47 -5.21 -4.91 8.68
N ILE A 48 -6.14 -4.37 9.46
CA ILE A 48 -7.41 -3.80 8.96
C ILE A 48 -7.14 -2.67 7.95
N ALA A 49 -6.16 -1.80 8.22
CA ALA A 49 -5.79 -0.74 7.31
C ALA A 49 -5.27 -1.28 5.97
N PHE A 50 -4.48 -2.36 5.98
CA PHE A 50 -4.03 -3.01 4.73
C PHE A 50 -5.17 -3.65 3.96
N ASP A 51 -6.13 -4.29 4.64
CA ASP A 51 -7.30 -4.85 3.96
C ASP A 51 -8.12 -3.74 3.30
N HIS A 52 -8.41 -2.66 4.03
CA HIS A 52 -9.12 -1.52 3.45
C HIS A 52 -8.34 -0.87 2.31
N TYR A 53 -7.01 -0.74 2.42
CA TYR A 53 -6.17 -0.22 1.34
C TYR A 53 -6.31 -1.07 0.07
N ASN A 54 -6.28 -2.40 0.21
CA ASN A 54 -6.29 -3.31 -0.93
C ASN A 54 -7.68 -3.55 -1.53
N GLU A 55 -8.74 -3.47 -0.72
CA GLU A 55 -10.11 -3.78 -1.14
C GLU A 55 -10.92 -2.56 -1.54
N SER A 56 -10.70 -1.40 -0.89
CA SER A 56 -11.66 -0.29 -0.97
C SER A 56 -11.04 1.09 -1.21
N HIS A 57 -9.73 1.28 -0.99
CA HIS A 57 -9.12 2.59 -1.14
C HIS A 57 -9.06 3.01 -2.63
N PRO A 58 -9.61 4.17 -3.01
CA PRO A 58 -9.60 4.60 -4.39
C PRO A 58 -8.23 5.18 -4.78
N HIS A 59 -7.64 4.66 -5.86
CA HIS A 59 -6.36 5.16 -6.37
C HIS A 59 -6.50 5.84 -7.73
N SER A 60 -6.13 7.11 -7.83
CA SER A 60 -6.20 7.88 -9.09
C SER A 60 -5.40 7.22 -10.23
N ALA A 61 -4.20 6.70 -9.93
CA ALA A 61 -3.38 5.96 -10.88
C ALA A 61 -4.02 4.64 -11.35
N LEU A 62 -4.98 4.09 -10.59
CA LEU A 62 -5.73 2.88 -10.92
C LEU A 62 -7.15 3.17 -11.41
N LYS A 63 -7.39 4.36 -12.01
CA LYS A 63 -8.73 4.80 -12.45
C LYS A 63 -9.76 4.76 -11.31
N TYR A 64 -9.33 5.13 -10.10
CA TYR A 64 -10.12 5.10 -8.86
C TYR A 64 -10.59 3.70 -8.42
N CYS A 65 -10.00 2.63 -8.96
CA CYS A 65 -10.21 1.28 -8.46
C CYS A 65 -9.32 1.00 -7.24
N SER A 66 -9.71 0.05 -6.41
CA SER A 66 -8.82 -0.52 -5.40
C SER A 66 -7.75 -1.41 -6.04
N PRO A 67 -6.63 -1.70 -5.34
CA PRO A 67 -5.58 -2.56 -5.86
C PRO A 67 -6.07 -3.96 -6.26
N ARG A 68 -7.00 -4.56 -5.51
CA ARG A 68 -7.56 -5.87 -5.86
C ARG A 68 -8.51 -5.80 -7.04
N GLU A 69 -9.41 -4.81 -7.07
CA GLU A 69 -10.30 -4.61 -8.23
C GLU A 69 -9.49 -4.40 -9.52
N PHE A 70 -8.42 -3.60 -9.45
CA PHE A 70 -7.56 -3.36 -10.60
C PHE A 70 -6.90 -4.65 -11.11
N ARG A 71 -6.41 -5.51 -10.21
CA ARG A 71 -5.83 -6.82 -10.58
C ARG A 71 -6.89 -7.74 -11.21
N GLN A 72 -8.05 -7.87 -10.59
CA GLN A 72 -9.14 -8.71 -11.11
C GLN A 72 -9.57 -8.30 -12.52
N ARG A 73 -9.63 -6.99 -12.80
CA ARG A 73 -9.95 -6.46 -14.14
C ARG A 73 -8.83 -6.71 -15.14
N ALA A 74 -7.57 -6.64 -14.71
CA ALA A 74 -6.42 -6.96 -15.57
C ALA A 74 -6.37 -8.44 -15.95
N ASP A 75 -6.82 -9.32 -15.04
CA ASP A 75 -6.85 -10.77 -15.23
C ASP A 75 -8.13 -11.27 -15.94
N SER A 76 -9.10 -10.39 -16.19
CA SER A 76 -10.34 -10.74 -16.89
C SER A 76 -10.08 -10.83 -18.41
N PRO A 77 -10.39 -11.95 -19.07
CA PRO A 77 -10.24 -12.06 -20.53
C PRO A 77 -11.20 -11.09 -21.22
N THR A 78 -10.66 -10.26 -22.12
CA THR A 78 -11.42 -9.47 -23.10
C THR A 78 -12.20 -10.35 -24.06
#